data_AF-A0A0C9SNF1-F1
#
_entry.id   AF-A0A0C9SNF1-F1
#
_cell.length_a   1.000
_cell.length_b   1.000
_cell.length_c   1.000
_cell.angle_alpha   90.00
_cell.angle_beta   90.00
_cell.angle_gamma   90.00
#
_symmetry.space_group_name_H-M   'P 1'
#
loop_
_entity.id
_entity.type
_entity.pdbx_description
1 polymer ?
#
loop_
_entity_poly.entity_id
_entity_poly.type
_entity_poly.pdbx_seq_one_letter_code
_entity_poly.pdbx_strand_id
1 'polypeptide(L)'
;MILHTVVSLLLLSTSATVRATPCVAFDINWNLLAFGLNGKDFNAGTQDTWTGSGNAVDITSSGRPPFDGANTTCYLSQYSNAIYVLNGDSQSPSSIYIYDATAKSWTTQAVTTGSFNPASFDAILDHDTNVFYALSSTNLFSLDMGALKAANSTPLSWVDDEQAPYPSGYQPVMAIAQNHVHFLNVPGVPAGSADIFVIHYSYFQPQPQAYPLPDGSAFPASYGQATSFFQDSGVQQEFAFIPQDSSA
;
A
#
# COMPACT_ATOMS: atom_id res chain seq x y z
N MET A 1 26.14 -8.80 51.87
CA MET A 1 26.42 -7.73 50.89
C MET A 1 26.44 -8.31 49.47
N ILE A 2 25.34 -8.93 49.01
CA ILE A 2 25.22 -9.53 47.66
C ILE A 2 23.72 -9.50 47.26
N LEU A 3 23.10 -8.33 47.24
CA LEU A 3 21.68 -8.21 46.82
C LEU A 3 21.41 -7.00 45.91
N HIS A 4 22.41 -6.13 45.69
CA HIS A 4 22.24 -4.90 44.91
C HIS A 4 22.75 -5.00 43.46
N THR A 5 23.31 -6.13 43.05
CA THR A 5 23.94 -6.29 41.72
C THR A 5 23.12 -7.09 40.70
N VAL A 6 22.04 -7.76 41.12
CA VAL A 6 21.25 -8.62 40.21
C VAL A 6 20.04 -7.90 39.62
N VAL A 7 19.54 -6.84 40.28
CA VAL A 7 18.35 -6.10 39.80
C VAL A 7 18.67 -5.13 38.66
N SER A 8 19.92 -4.64 38.56
CA SER A 8 20.30 -3.71 37.49
C SER A 8 20.59 -4.35 36.13
N LEU A 9 20.76 -5.68 36.06
CA LEU A 9 21.11 -6.37 34.80
C LEU A 9 19.90 -6.96 34.06
N LEU A 10 18.74 -7.11 34.72
CA LEU A 10 17.50 -7.56 34.07
C LEU A 10 16.70 -6.43 33.41
N LEU A 11 17.10 -5.17 33.61
CA LEU A 11 16.48 -4.00 33.00
C LEU A 11 17.12 -3.59 31.65
N LEU A 12 18.12 -4.32 31.16
CA LEU A 12 18.83 -4.02 29.90
C LEU A 12 18.53 -4.98 28.73
N SER A 13 17.64 -5.96 28.89
CA SER A 13 17.40 -6.98 27.85
C SER A 13 16.00 -7.00 27.25
N THR A 14 15.15 -6.01 27.53
CA THR A 14 14.01 -5.70 26.67
C THR A 14 14.46 -4.71 25.60
N SER A 15 15.42 -5.12 24.75
CA SER A 15 15.45 -4.56 23.41
C SER A 15 14.14 -4.99 22.79
N ALA A 16 13.13 -4.13 22.85
CA ALA A 16 11.98 -4.26 21.98
C ALA A 16 12.59 -4.35 20.58
N THR A 17 12.63 -5.56 20.01
CA THR A 17 12.94 -5.73 18.61
C THR A 17 11.83 -4.97 17.90
N VAL A 18 12.12 -3.72 17.53
CA VAL A 18 11.31 -2.94 16.61
C VAL A 18 11.30 -3.80 15.35
N ARG A 19 10.23 -4.59 15.18
CA ARG A 19 10.05 -5.35 13.95
C ARG A 19 9.76 -4.30 12.91
N ALA A 20 10.76 -3.98 12.12
CA ALA A 20 10.50 -3.26 10.89
C ALA A 20 9.50 -4.11 10.08
N THR A 21 8.46 -3.49 9.56
CA THR A 21 7.57 -4.01 8.53
C THR A 21 8.19 -3.59 7.21
N PRO A 22 9.12 -4.38 6.65
CA PRO A 22 9.80 -3.99 5.43
C PRO A 22 8.81 -3.89 4.29
N CYS A 23 9.17 -3.07 3.32
CA CYS A 23 8.32 -2.83 2.17
C CYS A 23 9.13 -3.01 0.89
N VAL A 24 8.51 -3.65 -0.10
CA VAL A 24 9.16 -3.97 -1.37
C VAL A 24 8.35 -3.35 -2.49
N ALA A 25 9.02 -2.68 -3.42
CA ALA A 25 8.40 -2.06 -4.58
C ALA A 25 9.34 -2.13 -5.79
N PHE A 26 8.77 -2.05 -6.99
CA PHE A 26 9.54 -1.77 -8.20
C PHE A 26 9.48 -0.27 -8.51
N ASP A 27 10.58 0.28 -9.02
CA ASP A 27 10.58 1.60 -9.66
C ASP A 27 10.18 1.48 -11.15
N ILE A 28 10.06 2.59 -11.88
CA ILE A 28 9.66 2.52 -13.31
C ILE A 28 10.71 1.90 -14.23
N ASN A 29 11.94 1.73 -13.75
CA ASN A 29 13.02 1.09 -14.48
C ASN A 29 13.14 -0.40 -14.11
N TRP A 30 12.13 -0.96 -13.44
CA TRP A 30 12.11 -2.34 -12.97
C TRP A 30 13.22 -2.68 -11.97
N ASN A 31 13.73 -1.68 -11.25
CA ASN A 31 14.62 -1.95 -10.12
C ASN A 31 13.79 -2.43 -8.93
N LEU A 32 14.21 -3.55 -8.34
CA LEU A 32 13.65 -4.05 -7.09
C LEU A 32 14.21 -3.23 -5.91
N LEU A 33 13.33 -2.47 -5.26
CA LEU A 33 13.63 -1.67 -4.08
C LEU A 33 13.10 -2.38 -2.83
N ALA A 34 13.93 -2.47 -1.80
CA ALA A 34 13.57 -3.05 -0.52
C ALA A 34 13.88 -2.07 0.61
N PHE A 35 12.85 -1.66 1.33
CA PHE A 35 12.92 -0.63 2.35
C PHE A 35 12.74 -1.20 3.75
N GLY A 36 13.42 -0.61 4.74
CA GLY A 36 13.26 -0.96 6.15
C GLY A 36 13.91 -2.29 6.57
N LEU A 37 14.81 -2.85 5.78
CA LEU A 37 15.52 -4.07 6.11
C LEU A 37 16.66 -3.78 7.10
N ASN A 38 16.47 -4.15 8.37
CA ASN A 38 17.46 -3.92 9.45
C ASN A 38 17.90 -2.44 9.55
N GLY A 39 16.95 -1.52 9.39
CA GLY A 39 17.22 -0.08 9.44
C GLY A 39 17.84 0.50 8.16
N LYS A 40 17.90 -0.27 7.07
CA LYS A 40 18.46 0.14 5.79
C LYS A 40 17.48 -0.03 4.63
N ASP A 41 17.78 0.68 3.55
CA ASP A 41 17.10 0.60 2.27
C ASP A 41 18.07 0.13 1.18
N PHE A 42 17.59 -0.71 0.28
CA PHE A 42 18.41 -1.35 -0.75
C PHE A 42 17.77 -1.26 -2.12
N ASN A 43 18.60 -1.06 -3.14
CA ASN A 43 18.26 -1.25 -4.54
C ASN A 43 18.97 -2.51 -5.05
N ALA A 44 18.22 -3.55 -5.35
CA ALA A 44 18.74 -4.82 -5.86
C ALA A 44 18.92 -4.83 -7.40
N GLY A 45 18.58 -3.74 -8.07
CA GLY A 45 18.65 -3.60 -9.53
C GLY A 45 17.51 -4.30 -10.25
N THR A 46 17.67 -4.47 -11.56
CA THR A 46 16.74 -5.21 -12.41
C THR A 46 16.84 -6.72 -12.20
N GLN A 47 15.90 -7.49 -12.76
CA GLN A 47 15.84 -8.95 -12.62
C GLN A 47 17.18 -9.66 -12.88
N ASP A 48 17.87 -9.28 -13.94
CA ASP A 48 19.18 -9.87 -14.29
C ASP A 48 20.26 -9.61 -13.23
N THR A 49 20.10 -8.54 -12.45
CA THR A 49 21.04 -8.17 -11.38
C THR A 49 20.83 -9.05 -10.15
N TRP A 50 19.60 -9.17 -9.65
CA TRP A 50 19.31 -9.88 -8.40
C TRP A 50 19.08 -11.40 -8.55
N THR A 51 18.84 -11.90 -9.76
CA THR A 51 18.92 -13.34 -10.05
C THR A 51 20.35 -13.82 -10.37
N GLY A 52 21.24 -12.88 -10.71
CA GLY A 52 22.65 -13.13 -11.01
C GLY A 52 23.56 -13.02 -9.78
N SER A 53 24.78 -12.52 -10.01
CA SER A 53 25.78 -12.26 -8.96
C SER A 53 25.83 -10.79 -8.53
N GLY A 54 24.80 -10.00 -8.86
CA GLY A 54 24.72 -8.60 -8.50
C GLY A 54 24.55 -8.41 -7.00
N ASN A 55 25.17 -7.36 -6.44
CA ASN A 55 24.97 -7.01 -5.04
C ASN A 55 23.96 -5.86 -4.95
N ALA A 56 23.03 -5.97 -4.00
CA ALA A 56 22.15 -4.87 -3.69
C ALA A 56 22.94 -3.67 -3.15
N VAL A 57 22.59 -2.47 -3.62
CA VAL A 57 23.24 -1.22 -3.23
C VAL A 57 22.45 -0.58 -2.10
N ASP A 58 23.16 -0.20 -1.03
CA ASP A 58 22.57 0.59 0.06
C ASP A 58 22.19 1.98 -0.44
N ILE A 59 20.90 2.31 -0.34
CA ILE A 59 20.30 3.59 -0.75
C ILE A 59 19.72 4.34 0.45
N THR A 60 20.11 3.96 1.66
CA THR A 60 19.61 4.58 2.90
C THR A 60 19.96 6.06 2.93
N SER A 61 18.94 6.90 3.09
CA SER A 61 19.10 8.35 3.29
C SER A 61 18.30 8.83 4.49
N SER A 62 18.60 10.04 4.97
CA SER A 62 17.77 10.72 5.96
C SER A 62 16.35 10.98 5.43
N GLY A 63 15.38 11.08 6.34
CA GLY A 63 13.97 11.36 6.01
C GLY A 63 13.11 10.12 5.77
N ARG A 64 13.71 8.92 5.73
CA ARG A 64 12.98 7.65 5.66
C ARG A 64 12.09 7.44 6.89
N PRO A 65 10.95 6.73 6.76
CA PRO A 65 10.23 6.27 7.93
C PRO A 65 11.06 5.22 8.71
N PRO A 66 10.73 5.00 9.99
CA PRO A 66 11.32 3.90 10.77
C PRO A 66 10.90 2.51 10.26
N PHE A 67 9.82 2.43 9.48
CA PHE A 67 9.16 1.19 9.06
C PHE A 67 8.62 0.38 10.24
N ASP A 68 8.15 1.03 11.30
CA ASP A 68 7.61 0.37 12.50
C ASP A 68 6.08 0.48 12.65
N GLY A 69 5.42 1.06 11.64
CA GLY A 69 3.96 1.17 11.62
C GLY A 69 3.26 -0.17 11.39
N ALA A 70 2.01 -0.24 11.84
CA ALA A 70 1.13 -1.37 11.57
C ALA A 70 0.64 -1.30 10.12
N ASN A 71 0.70 -2.42 9.39
CA ASN A 71 0.21 -2.51 8.00
C ASN A 71 0.89 -1.52 7.04
N THR A 72 2.21 -1.39 7.12
CA THR A 72 2.99 -0.60 6.16
C THR A 72 2.78 -1.11 4.74
N THR A 73 2.44 -0.21 3.81
CA THR A 73 2.23 -0.53 2.39
C THR A 73 2.99 0.45 1.50
N CYS A 74 3.41 0.01 0.32
CA CYS A 74 4.11 0.84 -0.66
C CYS A 74 3.42 0.82 -2.02
N TYR A 75 3.45 1.97 -2.68
CA TYR A 75 2.80 2.19 -3.95
C TYR A 75 3.75 2.94 -4.88
N LEU A 76 3.86 2.48 -6.12
CA LEU A 76 4.64 3.16 -7.15
C LEU A 76 3.80 4.31 -7.71
N SER A 77 4.28 5.54 -7.62
CA SER A 77 3.84 6.62 -8.50
C SER A 77 4.60 6.51 -9.81
N GLN A 78 3.98 5.85 -10.81
CA GLN A 78 4.66 5.49 -12.06
C GLN A 78 5.17 6.74 -12.80
N TYR A 79 4.30 7.71 -13.09
CA TYR A 79 4.73 8.88 -13.88
C TYR A 79 5.75 9.79 -13.18
N SER A 80 5.86 9.70 -11.86
CA SER A 80 6.82 10.47 -11.08
C SER A 80 8.06 9.68 -10.68
N ASN A 81 8.10 8.36 -10.88
CA ASN A 81 9.14 7.47 -10.37
C ASN A 81 9.39 7.68 -8.85
N ALA A 82 8.31 7.71 -8.09
CA ALA A 82 8.36 7.85 -6.64
C ALA A 82 7.67 6.66 -5.96
N ILE A 83 8.11 6.30 -4.76
CA ILE A 83 7.44 5.29 -3.94
C ILE A 83 6.76 6.01 -2.77
N TYR A 84 5.45 5.82 -2.65
CA TYR A 84 4.67 6.32 -1.52
C TYR A 84 4.53 5.21 -0.48
N VAL A 85 4.80 5.55 0.78
CA VAL A 85 4.68 4.62 1.90
C VAL A 85 3.61 5.14 2.86
N LEU A 86 2.57 4.34 3.05
CA LEU A 86 1.51 4.52 4.03
C LEU A 86 1.84 3.69 5.28
N ASN A 87 1.48 4.20 6.46
CA ASN A 87 1.74 3.55 7.75
C ASN A 87 3.19 3.10 7.94
N GLY A 88 4.17 3.87 7.45
CA GLY A 88 5.59 3.59 7.65
C GLY A 88 6.10 3.94 9.05
N ASP A 89 5.36 4.73 9.81
CA ASP A 89 5.76 5.31 11.10
C ASP A 89 4.64 5.17 12.13
N SER A 90 4.89 4.41 13.19
CA SER A 90 3.95 4.19 14.30
C SER A 90 3.65 5.45 15.11
N GLN A 91 4.55 6.44 15.10
CA GLN A 91 4.36 7.73 15.78
C GLN A 91 3.63 8.75 14.92
N SER A 92 3.67 8.57 13.59
CA SER A 92 3.02 9.44 12.60
C SER A 92 2.24 8.62 11.57
N PRO A 93 1.20 7.85 11.98
CA PRO A 93 0.53 6.89 11.10
C PRO A 93 -0.20 7.53 9.92
N SER A 94 -0.58 8.81 10.01
CA SER A 94 -1.22 9.53 8.90
C SER A 94 -0.24 10.12 7.87
N SER A 95 1.06 10.14 8.15
CA SER A 95 2.05 10.71 7.25
C SER A 95 2.31 9.80 6.06
N ILE A 96 2.52 10.42 4.89
CA ILE A 96 2.94 9.71 3.69
C ILE A 96 4.41 9.98 3.45
N TYR A 97 5.21 8.93 3.45
CA TYR A 97 6.63 9.04 3.11
C TYR A 97 6.82 8.84 1.63
N ILE A 98 7.59 9.73 1.01
CA ILE A 98 7.82 9.75 -0.44
C ILE A 98 9.32 9.51 -0.68
N TYR A 99 9.64 8.42 -1.37
CA TYR A 99 10.97 8.15 -1.89
C TYR A 99 11.04 8.52 -3.37
N ASP A 100 11.88 9.49 -3.73
CA ASP A 100 12.21 9.77 -5.14
C ASP A 100 13.29 8.76 -5.59
N ALA A 101 12.93 7.80 -6.45
CA ALA A 101 13.87 6.79 -6.90
C ALA A 101 14.97 7.36 -7.83
N THR A 102 14.73 8.49 -8.48
CA THR A 102 15.73 9.18 -9.29
C THR A 102 16.72 9.95 -8.41
N ALA A 103 16.22 10.75 -7.46
CA ALA A 103 17.06 11.54 -6.56
C ALA A 103 17.65 10.73 -5.40
N LYS A 104 17.12 9.54 -5.14
CA LYS A 104 17.47 8.64 -4.04
C LYS A 104 17.34 9.33 -2.67
N SER A 105 16.23 10.02 -2.47
CA SER A 105 15.98 10.84 -1.29
C SER A 105 14.57 10.64 -0.77
N TRP A 106 14.42 10.75 0.55
CA TRP A 106 13.14 10.70 1.24
C TRP A 106 12.63 12.07 1.64
N THR A 107 11.32 12.24 1.60
CA THR A 107 10.59 13.35 2.22
C THR A 107 9.29 12.85 2.85
N THR A 108 8.69 13.65 3.75
CA THR A 108 7.45 13.28 4.44
C THR A 108 6.38 14.32 4.15
N GLN A 109 5.31 13.88 3.49
CA GLN A 109 4.14 14.70 3.23
C GLN A 109 3.24 14.74 4.46
N ALA A 110 2.95 15.94 4.94
CA ALA A 110 1.96 16.14 5.99
C ALA A 110 0.55 15.93 5.44
N VAL A 111 -0.32 15.31 6.24
CA VAL A 111 -1.71 15.03 5.87
C VAL A 111 -2.64 15.40 7.02
N THR A 112 -3.80 15.97 6.70
CA THR A 112 -4.92 16.18 7.62
C THR A 112 -5.92 15.04 7.42
N THR A 113 -6.27 14.33 8.50
CA THR A 113 -7.11 13.13 8.42
C THR A 113 -8.60 13.43 8.42
N GLY A 114 -9.06 14.49 9.10
CA GLY A 114 -10.50 14.70 9.27
C GLY A 114 -11.15 13.49 9.98
N SER A 115 -12.15 12.87 9.34
CA SER A 115 -12.81 11.64 9.78
C SER A 115 -12.08 10.35 9.37
N PHE A 116 -11.05 10.42 8.52
CA PHE A 116 -10.24 9.26 8.15
C PHE A 116 -9.50 8.70 9.37
N ASN A 117 -9.52 7.37 9.54
CA ASN A 117 -8.83 6.69 10.62
C ASN A 117 -7.53 6.04 10.14
N PRO A 118 -6.35 6.65 10.37
CA PRO A 118 -5.07 6.11 9.91
C PRO A 118 -4.67 4.81 10.63
N ALA A 119 -5.34 4.42 11.73
CA ALA A 119 -5.04 3.18 12.43
C ALA A 119 -5.74 1.94 11.81
N SER A 120 -6.73 2.14 10.94
CA SER A 120 -7.55 1.04 10.41
C SER A 120 -8.15 1.39 9.05
N PHE A 121 -7.39 1.09 7.99
CA PHE A 121 -7.84 1.25 6.61
C PHE A 121 -7.10 0.25 5.71
N ASP A 122 -7.67 0.05 4.53
CA ASP A 122 -6.99 -0.53 3.39
C ASP A 122 -7.07 0.47 2.24
N ALA A 123 -6.00 0.58 1.46
CA ALA A 123 -5.90 1.57 0.40
C ALA A 123 -5.39 0.98 -0.90
N ILE A 124 -5.67 1.69 -1.98
CA ILE A 124 -5.10 1.46 -3.30
C ILE A 124 -4.74 2.81 -3.93
N LEU A 125 -3.68 2.84 -4.72
CA LEU A 125 -3.28 4.02 -5.49
C LEU A 125 -3.81 3.91 -6.91
N ASP A 126 -4.59 4.90 -7.35
CA ASP A 126 -4.84 5.10 -8.76
C ASP A 126 -3.56 5.63 -9.42
N HIS A 127 -2.96 4.82 -10.27
CA HIS A 127 -1.70 5.14 -10.94
C HIS A 127 -1.84 6.27 -11.96
N ASP A 128 -3.02 6.41 -12.58
CA ASP A 128 -3.24 7.38 -13.66
C ASP A 128 -3.28 8.80 -13.09
N THR A 129 -3.89 8.96 -11.91
CA THR A 129 -4.12 10.26 -11.28
C THR A 129 -3.27 10.50 -10.03
N ASN A 130 -2.62 9.46 -9.48
CA ASN A 130 -1.97 9.45 -8.17
C ASN A 130 -2.92 9.81 -7.01
N VAL A 131 -4.17 9.38 -7.10
CA VAL A 131 -5.14 9.51 -6.02
C VAL A 131 -5.20 8.20 -5.24
N PHE A 132 -4.97 8.27 -3.94
CA PHE A 132 -5.28 7.14 -3.06
C PHE A 132 -6.77 7.03 -2.87
N TYR A 133 -7.30 5.81 -2.93
CA TYR A 133 -8.63 5.46 -2.45
C TYR A 133 -8.50 4.50 -1.28
N ALA A 134 -9.12 4.82 -0.16
CA ALA A 134 -9.02 4.04 1.07
C ALA A 134 -10.38 3.77 1.68
N LEU A 135 -10.66 2.51 2.02
CA LEU A 135 -11.80 2.16 2.84
C LEU A 135 -11.38 2.25 4.30
N SER A 136 -11.94 3.20 5.04
CA SER A 136 -11.70 3.40 6.47
C SER A 136 -13.04 3.34 7.21
N SER A 137 -13.20 2.37 8.09
CA SER A 137 -14.48 2.05 8.73
C SER A 137 -15.56 1.69 7.68
N THR A 138 -16.59 2.51 7.52
CA THR A 138 -17.69 2.31 6.54
C THR A 138 -17.68 3.34 5.42
N ASN A 139 -16.64 4.16 5.31
CA ASN A 139 -16.57 5.25 4.34
C ASN A 139 -15.39 5.05 3.39
N LEU A 140 -15.59 5.44 2.13
CA LEU A 140 -14.53 5.55 1.15
C LEU A 140 -13.94 6.95 1.24
N PHE A 141 -12.62 7.03 1.25
CA PHE A 141 -11.87 8.27 1.28
C PHE A 141 -10.94 8.37 0.08
N SER A 142 -10.71 9.60 -0.37
CA SER A 142 -9.70 9.89 -1.38
C SER A 142 -8.62 10.85 -0.87
N LEU A 143 -7.41 10.70 -1.39
CA LEU A 143 -6.30 11.64 -1.17
C LEU A 143 -5.51 11.82 -2.46
N ASP A 144 -5.61 13.01 -3.04
CA ASP A 144 -4.87 13.39 -4.24
C ASP A 144 -3.42 13.73 -3.88
N MET A 145 -2.49 12.87 -4.31
CA MET A 145 -1.05 13.11 -4.17
C MET A 145 -0.49 13.92 -5.33
N GLY A 146 -1.23 14.11 -6.43
CA GLY A 146 -0.71 14.60 -7.69
C GLY A 146 0.58 13.87 -8.11
N ALA A 147 1.45 14.56 -8.82
CA ALA A 147 2.71 13.98 -9.30
C ALA A 147 3.88 14.13 -8.29
N LEU A 148 3.64 14.06 -6.98
CA LEU A 148 4.66 14.40 -5.99
C LEU A 148 5.86 13.45 -5.98
N LYS A 149 7.05 14.02 -6.18
CA LYS A 149 8.33 13.34 -5.94
C LYS A 149 8.94 13.72 -4.59
N ALA A 150 8.44 14.78 -3.99
CA ALA A 150 8.88 15.32 -2.72
C ALA A 150 7.67 15.96 -2.01
N ALA A 151 7.74 16.06 -0.70
CA ALA A 151 6.72 16.71 0.10
C ALA A 151 6.54 18.19 -0.25
N ASN A 152 5.29 18.64 -0.24
CA ASN A 152 4.92 20.04 -0.31
C ASN A 152 4.97 20.70 1.07
N SER A 153 5.05 22.04 1.09
CA SER A 153 4.93 22.82 2.32
C SER A 153 3.51 22.86 2.88
N THR A 154 2.51 22.52 2.08
CA THR A 154 1.09 22.50 2.48
C THR A 154 0.66 21.06 2.78
N PRO A 155 -0.01 20.81 3.92
CA PRO A 155 -0.62 19.52 4.19
C PRO A 155 -1.70 19.17 3.16
N LEU A 156 -1.72 17.91 2.70
CA LEU A 156 -2.83 17.37 1.91
C LEU A 156 -3.95 16.94 2.85
N SER A 157 -5.16 16.73 2.36
CA SER A 157 -6.31 16.34 3.19
C SER A 157 -7.00 15.12 2.61
N TRP A 158 -7.29 14.14 3.46
CA TRP A 158 -8.22 13.08 3.10
C TRP A 158 -9.61 13.67 2.93
N VAL A 159 -10.30 13.26 1.87
CA VAL A 159 -11.67 13.64 1.55
C VAL A 159 -12.56 12.43 1.83
N ASP A 160 -13.64 12.65 2.57
CA ASP A 160 -14.71 11.65 2.76
C ASP A 160 -15.60 11.70 1.52
N ASP A 161 -15.45 10.70 0.64
CA ASP A 161 -16.14 10.70 -0.65
C ASP A 161 -17.61 10.30 -0.46
N GLU A 162 -17.84 9.13 0.14
CA GLU A 162 -19.16 8.63 0.46
C GLU A 162 -19.13 7.45 1.45
N GLN A 163 -20.29 7.11 1.99
CA GLN A 163 -20.48 5.89 2.76
C GLN A 163 -20.44 4.67 1.82
N ALA A 164 -19.53 3.74 2.07
CA ALA A 164 -19.46 2.49 1.35
C ALA A 164 -20.65 1.58 1.72
N PRO A 165 -21.18 0.78 0.77
CA PRO A 165 -22.35 -0.07 0.99
C PRO A 165 -22.04 -1.34 1.80
N TYR A 166 -20.90 -1.39 2.51
CA TYR A 166 -20.38 -2.59 3.16
C TYR A 166 -20.71 -2.63 4.66
N PRO A 167 -20.95 -3.83 5.22
CA PRO A 167 -21.17 -3.98 6.66
C PRO A 167 -19.88 -3.71 7.45
N SER A 168 -20.04 -3.34 8.72
CA SER A 168 -18.91 -3.24 9.65
C SER A 168 -18.18 -4.58 9.78
N GLY A 169 -16.87 -4.59 9.58
CA GLY A 169 -16.02 -5.79 9.70
C GLY A 169 -15.66 -6.45 8.38
N TYR A 170 -16.15 -5.94 7.24
CA TYR A 170 -15.58 -6.30 5.94
C TYR A 170 -14.10 -5.89 5.89
N GLN A 171 -13.24 -6.84 5.53
CA GLN A 171 -11.82 -6.61 5.25
C GLN A 171 -11.63 -6.56 3.74
N PRO A 172 -11.45 -5.36 3.17
CA PRO A 172 -11.42 -5.20 1.73
C PRO A 172 -10.19 -5.86 1.10
N VAL A 173 -10.44 -6.55 -0.03
CA VAL A 173 -9.40 -6.92 -0.98
C VAL A 173 -9.61 -6.03 -2.20
N MET A 174 -8.65 -5.14 -2.45
CA MET A 174 -8.80 -4.08 -3.45
C MET A 174 -7.89 -4.33 -4.66
N ALA A 175 -8.44 -4.11 -5.85
CA ALA A 175 -7.68 -4.06 -7.10
C ALA A 175 -8.11 -2.84 -7.91
N ILE A 176 -7.25 -2.38 -8.81
CA ILE A 176 -7.57 -1.32 -9.77
C ILE A 176 -7.48 -1.84 -11.21
N ALA A 177 -8.50 -1.55 -12.01
CA ALA A 177 -8.51 -1.78 -13.45
C ALA A 177 -9.56 -0.85 -14.07
N GLN A 178 -9.38 -0.42 -15.32
CA GLN A 178 -10.32 0.40 -16.08
C GLN A 178 -10.75 1.67 -15.33
N ASN A 179 -9.81 2.29 -14.59
CA ASN A 179 -10.08 3.43 -13.71
C ASN A 179 -11.19 3.17 -12.68
N HIS A 180 -11.31 1.93 -12.22
CA HIS A 180 -12.26 1.49 -11.23
C HIS A 180 -11.54 0.79 -10.09
N VAL A 181 -11.97 1.09 -8.86
CA VAL A 181 -11.58 0.29 -7.70
C VAL A 181 -12.53 -0.89 -7.59
N HIS A 182 -11.96 -2.08 -7.58
CA HIS A 182 -12.66 -3.35 -7.45
C HIS A 182 -12.53 -3.82 -6.01
N PHE A 183 -13.67 -4.12 -5.39
CA PHE A 183 -13.76 -4.69 -4.05
C PHE A 183 -14.14 -6.16 -4.19
N LEU A 184 -13.21 -7.05 -3.83
CA LEU A 184 -13.37 -8.50 -3.89
C LEU A 184 -13.74 -9.06 -2.51
N ASN A 185 -14.36 -10.25 -2.49
CA ASN A 185 -14.79 -10.90 -1.24
C ASN A 185 -15.78 -10.05 -0.40
N VAL A 186 -16.61 -9.26 -1.07
CA VAL A 186 -17.67 -8.49 -0.43
C VAL A 186 -18.76 -9.43 0.09
N PRO A 187 -19.22 -9.29 1.35
CA PRO A 187 -20.29 -10.12 1.89
C PRO A 187 -21.57 -10.08 1.04
N GLY A 188 -22.04 -11.25 0.62
CA GLY A 188 -23.24 -11.38 -0.22
C GLY A 188 -22.99 -11.26 -1.72
N VAL A 189 -21.77 -10.94 -2.14
CA VAL A 189 -21.37 -10.94 -3.56
C VAL A 189 -20.90 -12.36 -3.96
N PRO A 190 -21.41 -12.93 -5.07
CA PRO A 190 -21.01 -14.26 -5.54
C PRO A 190 -19.53 -14.36 -5.93
N ALA A 191 -18.99 -15.59 -5.91
CA ALA A 191 -17.68 -15.89 -6.46
C ALA A 191 -17.59 -15.46 -7.94
N GLY A 192 -16.41 -14.97 -8.35
CA GLY A 192 -16.19 -14.43 -9.69
C GLY A 192 -16.79 -13.05 -9.92
N SER A 193 -17.26 -12.35 -8.88
CA SER A 193 -17.79 -11.00 -8.99
C SER A 193 -17.09 -10.03 -8.05
N ALA A 194 -17.06 -8.76 -8.42
CA ALA A 194 -16.55 -7.66 -7.60
C ALA A 194 -17.54 -6.50 -7.58
N ASP A 195 -17.63 -5.82 -6.44
CA ASP A 195 -18.26 -4.50 -6.39
C ASP A 195 -17.28 -3.46 -6.93
N ILE A 196 -17.81 -2.46 -7.61
CA ILE A 196 -17.01 -1.46 -8.32
C ILE A 196 -17.31 -0.07 -7.79
N PHE A 197 -16.26 0.67 -7.45
CA PHE A 197 -16.30 2.12 -7.36
C PHE A 197 -15.71 2.74 -8.62
N VAL A 198 -16.50 3.59 -9.29
CA VAL A 198 -16.12 4.26 -10.53
C VAL A 198 -15.48 5.60 -10.22
N ILE A 199 -14.15 5.67 -10.36
CA ILE A 199 -13.36 6.85 -9.97
C ILE A 199 -13.82 8.12 -10.67
N HIS A 200 -14.06 8.06 -11.98
CA HIS A 200 -14.37 9.25 -12.80
C HIS A 200 -15.69 9.93 -12.44
N TYR A 201 -16.59 9.22 -11.78
CA TYR A 201 -17.92 9.69 -11.41
C TYR A 201 -18.16 9.66 -9.90
N SER A 202 -17.17 9.21 -9.13
CA SER A 202 -17.22 9.07 -7.67
C SER A 202 -18.52 8.39 -7.18
N TYR A 203 -18.78 7.16 -7.66
CA TYR A 203 -19.93 6.38 -7.19
C TYR A 203 -19.67 4.87 -7.20
N PHE A 204 -20.32 4.15 -6.29
CA PHE A 204 -20.44 2.69 -6.34
C PHE A 204 -21.45 2.23 -7.39
N GLN A 205 -21.07 1.31 -8.27
CA GLN A 205 -22.00 0.66 -9.18
C GLN A 205 -23.12 -0.03 -8.40
N PRO A 206 -24.37 0.03 -8.88
CA PRO A 206 -25.51 -0.50 -8.14
C PRO A 206 -25.53 -2.03 -8.08
N GLN A 207 -24.77 -2.71 -8.93
CA GLN A 207 -24.72 -4.17 -9.02
C GLN A 207 -23.27 -4.64 -9.17
N PRO A 208 -22.90 -5.79 -8.58
CA PRO A 208 -21.58 -6.37 -8.76
C PRO A 208 -21.32 -6.71 -10.25
N GLN A 209 -20.08 -6.54 -10.69
CA GLN A 209 -19.64 -6.93 -12.02
C GLN A 209 -19.05 -8.34 -12.00
N ALA A 210 -19.49 -9.20 -12.93
CA ALA A 210 -18.98 -10.56 -13.08
C ALA A 210 -17.73 -10.62 -13.97
N TYR A 211 -16.80 -11.50 -13.59
CA TYR A 211 -15.54 -11.80 -14.28
C TYR A 211 -15.48 -13.31 -14.61
N PRO A 212 -16.21 -13.77 -15.64
CA PRO A 212 -16.15 -15.17 -16.03
C PRO A 212 -14.76 -15.52 -16.57
N LEU A 213 -14.16 -16.59 -16.07
CA LEU A 213 -12.90 -17.09 -16.62
C LEU A 213 -13.15 -17.97 -17.86
N PRO A 214 -12.21 -18.02 -18.84
CA PRO A 214 -12.41 -18.74 -20.10
C PRO A 214 -12.69 -20.25 -19.94
N ASP A 215 -12.22 -20.85 -18.85
CA ASP A 215 -12.42 -22.25 -18.51
C ASP A 215 -13.75 -22.52 -17.75
N GLY A 216 -14.55 -21.48 -17.54
CA GLY A 216 -15.81 -21.55 -16.79
C GLY A 216 -15.63 -21.52 -15.27
N SER A 217 -14.39 -21.39 -14.77
CA SER A 217 -14.12 -21.18 -13.35
C SER A 217 -14.34 -19.72 -12.93
N ALA A 218 -14.19 -19.46 -11.63
CA ALA A 218 -14.35 -18.15 -11.02
C ALA A 218 -13.39 -18.04 -9.83
N PHE A 219 -12.86 -16.83 -9.58
CA PHE A 219 -12.12 -16.60 -8.34
C PHE A 219 -13.06 -16.77 -7.13
N PRO A 220 -12.58 -17.36 -6.03
CA PRO A 220 -13.44 -17.63 -4.88
C PRO A 220 -13.86 -16.34 -4.17
N ALA A 221 -15.05 -16.35 -3.56
CA ALA A 221 -15.49 -15.33 -2.61
C ALA A 221 -14.86 -15.61 -1.23
N SER A 222 -13.54 -15.44 -1.15
CA SER A 222 -12.75 -15.64 0.06
C SER A 222 -11.73 -14.51 0.22
N TYR A 223 -11.22 -14.33 1.43
CA TYR A 223 -10.14 -13.38 1.65
C TYR A 223 -8.86 -13.80 0.90
N GLY A 224 -8.02 -12.82 0.59
CA GLY A 224 -6.81 -13.02 -0.20
C GLY A 224 -6.08 -11.70 -0.45
N GLN A 225 -5.28 -11.68 -1.50
CA GLN A 225 -4.58 -10.50 -1.98
C GLN A 225 -4.95 -10.26 -3.44
N ALA A 226 -4.86 -9.01 -3.88
CA ALA A 226 -4.94 -8.68 -5.28
C ALA A 226 -3.79 -7.77 -5.69
N THR A 227 -3.42 -7.86 -6.96
CA THR A 227 -2.45 -6.96 -7.58
C THR A 227 -2.95 -6.57 -8.95
N SER A 228 -2.79 -5.30 -9.29
CA SER A 228 -3.12 -4.81 -10.63
C SER A 228 -1.92 -4.94 -11.55
N PHE A 229 -2.17 -5.22 -12.82
CA PHE A 229 -1.15 -5.27 -13.85
C PHE A 229 -1.17 -3.99 -14.67
N PHE A 230 -0.05 -3.29 -14.63
CA PHE A 230 0.14 -2.03 -15.34
C PHE A 230 0.65 -2.30 -16.75
N GLN A 231 0.14 -1.53 -17.70
CA GLN A 231 0.60 -1.56 -19.09
C GLN A 231 1.50 -0.35 -19.34
N ASP A 232 2.37 -0.42 -20.35
CA ASP A 232 3.24 0.70 -20.74
C ASP A 232 2.45 1.93 -21.23
N SER A 233 1.21 1.71 -21.65
CA SER A 233 0.30 2.77 -22.11
C SER A 233 -1.16 2.38 -21.87
N GLY A 234 -2.02 3.38 -21.64
CA GLY A 234 -3.44 3.19 -21.43
C GLY A 234 -3.79 2.83 -19.98
N VAL A 235 -5.08 2.63 -19.73
CA VAL A 235 -5.59 2.25 -18.41
C VAL A 235 -5.22 0.81 -18.09
N GLN A 236 -5.01 0.51 -16.80
CA GLN A 236 -4.79 -0.86 -16.33
C GLN A 236 -6.01 -1.70 -16.72
N GLN A 237 -5.84 -2.90 -17.26
CA GLN A 237 -6.98 -3.69 -17.74
C GLN A 237 -7.25 -4.92 -16.90
N GLU A 238 -6.26 -5.34 -16.13
CA GLU A 238 -6.21 -6.66 -15.52
C GLU A 238 -5.71 -6.55 -14.08
N PHE A 239 -6.19 -7.46 -13.26
CA PHE A 239 -5.66 -7.71 -11.93
C PHE A 239 -5.57 -9.22 -11.73
N ALA A 240 -4.67 -9.66 -10.86
CA ALA A 240 -4.66 -11.00 -10.31
C ALA A 240 -5.25 -10.97 -8.91
N PHE A 241 -6.01 -12.01 -8.57
CA PHE A 241 -6.42 -12.31 -7.21
C PHE A 241 -5.76 -13.61 -6.77
N ILE A 242 -5.19 -13.60 -5.56
CA ILE A 242 -4.52 -14.73 -4.95
C ILE A 242 -5.26 -15.04 -3.64
N PRO A 243 -6.01 -16.14 -3.53
CA PRO A 243 -6.71 -16.50 -2.31
C PRO A 243 -5.71 -16.85 -1.20
N GLN A 244 -6.10 -16.60 0.04
CA GLN A 244 -5.21 -16.79 1.20
C GLN A 244 -4.72 -18.24 1.36
N ASP A 245 -5.51 -19.23 0.93
CA ASP A 245 -5.18 -20.65 0.96
C ASP A 245 -4.43 -21.14 -0.30
N SER A 246 -4.14 -20.23 -1.24
CA SER A 246 -3.51 -20.53 -2.53
C SER A 246 -4.27 -21.55 -3.39
N SER A 247 -5.60 -21.61 -3.26
CA SER A 247 -6.44 -22.57 -3.99
C SER A 247 -6.76 -22.20 -5.45
N ALA A 248 -6.33 -21.03 -5.94
CA ALA A 248 -6.65 -20.54 -7.28
C ALA A 248 -5.66 -21.05 -8.35
#